data_AF-A0A929J1K7-F1
#
_entry.id   AF-A0A929J1K7-F1
#
_cell.length_a   1.000
_cell.length_b   1.000
_cell.length_c   1.000
_cell.angle_alpha   90.00
_cell.angle_beta   90.00
_cell.angle_gamma   90.00
#
_symmetry.space_group_name_H-M   'P 1'
#
loop_
_entity.id
_entity.type
_entity.pdbx_description
1 polymer ?
#
loop_
_entity_poly.entity_id
_entity_poly.type
_entity_poly.pdbx_seq_one_letter_code
_entity_poly.pdbx_strand_id
1 'polypeptide(L)'
;QMRLSATKALLERKDAIIVASVSAIYGLGDPDWYLQMVLHLVQGEEIGQRFILRRLTELQYTRNETVLERGNYRVRGEVIDIYPADSDRDAIRVELFDDDIENLSYFDPLTGKILRRVPRLTIYPKSHYVTPRNVLLAALDSIKTELQTSLKELYKQHKLVEAQRLEQRTMFDLEMIQEIGYCSGIENYSRYLSQREAGEPPPTLFDYLPENALLIIDESHVTVPQIGAMYKGDRSRKETLVNYGFRLPSA
;
A
#
# COMPACT_ATOMS: atom_id res chain seq x y z
N GLN A 1 7.62 -4.39 -6.30
CA GLN A 1 7.78 -4.53 -7.76
C GLN A 1 6.79 -5.54 -8.33
N MET A 2 7.11 -6.86 -8.43
CA MET A 2 6.25 -7.82 -9.17
C MET A 2 4.79 -7.87 -8.69
N ARG A 3 4.54 -7.75 -7.37
CA ARG A 3 3.18 -7.67 -6.82
C ARG A 3 2.41 -6.42 -7.24
N LEU A 4 3.07 -5.26 -7.27
CA LEU A 4 2.45 -3.99 -7.70
C LEU A 4 2.19 -3.99 -9.20
N SER A 5 3.14 -4.53 -9.98
CA SER A 5 2.98 -4.74 -11.43
C SER A 5 1.80 -5.68 -11.72
N ALA A 6 1.64 -6.76 -10.95
CA ALA A 6 0.53 -7.69 -11.07
C ALA A 6 -0.83 -7.01 -10.80
N THR A 7 -1.00 -6.32 -9.68
CA THR A 7 -2.27 -5.62 -9.38
C THR A 7 -2.56 -4.51 -10.37
N LYS A 8 -1.55 -3.75 -10.81
CA LYS A 8 -1.70 -2.75 -11.87
C LYS A 8 -2.18 -3.40 -13.18
N ALA A 9 -1.61 -4.54 -13.56
CA ALA A 9 -2.00 -5.23 -14.78
C ALA A 9 -3.47 -5.66 -14.77
N LEU A 10 -4.01 -6.07 -13.62
CA LEU A 10 -5.44 -6.39 -13.47
C LEU A 10 -6.34 -5.15 -13.65
N LEU A 11 -5.87 -4.00 -13.19
CA LEU A 11 -6.64 -2.76 -13.21
C LEU A 11 -6.61 -2.07 -14.59
N GLU A 12 -5.48 -2.14 -15.30
CA GLU A 12 -5.31 -1.45 -16.58
C GLU A 12 -5.74 -2.28 -17.80
N ARG A 13 -5.73 -3.61 -17.69
CA ARG A 13 -5.77 -4.51 -18.85
C ARG A 13 -6.64 -5.73 -18.61
N LYS A 14 -7.36 -6.13 -19.66
CA LYS A 14 -8.15 -7.37 -19.68
C LYS A 14 -7.33 -8.60 -20.08
N ASP A 15 -6.18 -8.39 -20.71
CA ASP A 15 -5.23 -9.41 -21.19
C ASP A 15 -4.12 -9.69 -20.17
N ALA A 16 -4.48 -9.85 -18.90
CA ALA A 16 -3.53 -10.13 -17.81
C ALA A 16 -3.58 -11.60 -17.39
N ILE A 17 -2.42 -12.25 -17.30
CA ILE A 17 -2.24 -13.56 -16.66
C ILE A 17 -1.33 -13.36 -15.46
N ILE A 18 -1.79 -13.76 -14.27
CA ILE A 18 -1.02 -13.71 -13.04
C ILE A 18 -0.77 -15.12 -12.55
N VAL A 19 0.50 -15.45 -12.37
CA VAL A 19 0.93 -16.64 -11.66
C VAL A 19 1.22 -16.23 -10.22
N ALA A 20 0.44 -16.76 -9.29
CA ALA A 20 0.59 -16.46 -7.86
C ALA A 20 0.72 -17.76 -7.06
N SER A 21 1.49 -17.70 -5.98
CA SER A 21 1.46 -18.74 -4.94
C SER A 21 0.25 -18.53 -4.04
N VAL A 22 0.16 -19.32 -2.97
CA VAL A 22 -0.79 -19.09 -1.87
C VAL A 22 -0.69 -17.69 -1.25
N SER A 23 0.29 -16.85 -1.62
CA SER A 23 0.27 -15.46 -1.22
C SER A 23 -0.93 -14.66 -1.73
N ALA A 24 -1.63 -15.14 -2.77
CA ALA A 24 -2.82 -14.50 -3.32
C ALA A 24 -3.98 -14.37 -2.33
N ILE A 25 -4.04 -15.22 -1.30
CA ILE A 25 -5.09 -15.21 -0.28
C ILE A 25 -4.73 -14.39 0.97
N TYR A 26 -3.53 -13.81 1.04
CA TYR A 26 -3.18 -12.90 2.14
C TYR A 26 -3.69 -11.49 1.87
N GLY A 27 -3.82 -10.74 2.97
CA GLY A 27 -4.26 -9.36 2.96
C GLY A 27 -3.49 -8.50 1.96
N LEU A 28 -4.25 -7.69 1.22
CA LEU A 28 -3.83 -6.53 0.47
C LEU A 28 -4.63 -5.33 1.01
N GLY A 29 -4.27 -4.12 0.60
CA GLY A 29 -5.17 -3.00 0.82
C GLY A 29 -6.38 -3.09 -0.08
N ASP A 30 -7.37 -2.27 0.22
CA ASP A 30 -8.62 -2.25 -0.51
C ASP A 30 -8.39 -1.77 -1.96
N PRO A 31 -8.91 -2.48 -2.99
CA PRO A 31 -8.72 -2.08 -4.37
C PRO A 31 -9.31 -0.71 -4.69
N ASP A 32 -10.42 -0.32 -4.06
CA ASP A 32 -11.06 0.98 -4.29
C ASP A 32 -10.19 2.10 -3.73
N TRP A 33 -9.64 1.93 -2.52
CA TRP A 33 -8.69 2.90 -1.95
C TRP A 33 -7.41 2.98 -2.78
N TYR A 34 -6.89 1.85 -3.24
CA TYR A 34 -5.71 1.82 -4.09
C TYR A 34 -5.92 2.61 -5.40
N LEU A 35 -7.08 2.43 -6.04
CA LEU A 35 -7.47 3.13 -7.26
C LEU A 35 -7.70 4.62 -7.04
N GLN A 36 -8.36 5.02 -5.95
CA GLN A 36 -8.59 6.44 -5.64
C GLN A 36 -7.29 7.21 -5.37
N MET A 37 -6.23 6.50 -4.98
CA MET A 37 -4.97 7.13 -4.62
C MET A 37 -4.06 7.42 -5.82
N VAL A 38 -4.30 6.81 -6.99
CA VAL A 38 -3.45 7.01 -8.18
C VAL A 38 -3.31 8.50 -8.55
N LEU A 39 -2.15 8.85 -9.11
CA LEU A 39 -1.87 10.19 -9.61
C LEU A 39 -1.85 10.16 -11.14
N HIS A 40 -2.86 10.76 -11.76
CA HIS A 40 -2.88 11.00 -13.19
C HIS A 40 -2.19 12.32 -13.50
N LEU A 41 -1.36 12.34 -14.54
CA LEU A 41 -0.72 13.54 -15.07
C LEU A 41 -1.00 13.62 -16.57
N VAL A 42 -1.47 14.76 -17.03
CA VAL A 42 -1.76 15.03 -18.45
C VAL A 42 -0.94 16.23 -18.92
N GLN A 43 -0.37 16.14 -20.12
CA GLN A 43 0.34 17.25 -20.72
C GLN A 43 -0.62 18.43 -20.98
N GLY A 44 -0.21 19.64 -20.62
CA GLY A 44 -1.02 20.86 -20.69
C GLY A 44 -2.01 21.04 -19.55
N GLU A 45 -1.97 20.19 -18.53
CA GLU A 45 -2.75 20.36 -17.30
C GLU A 45 -2.08 21.42 -16.40
N GLU A 46 -2.90 22.33 -15.87
CA GLU A 46 -2.50 23.33 -14.87
C GLU A 46 -2.45 22.66 -13.48
N ILE A 47 -1.28 22.16 -13.12
CA ILE A 47 -1.00 21.43 -11.89
C ILE A 47 0.40 21.80 -11.37
N GLY A 48 0.42 22.67 -10.36
CA GLY A 48 1.67 23.17 -9.80
C GLY A 48 2.55 22.11 -9.15
N GLN A 49 3.86 22.36 -9.16
CA GLN A 49 4.88 21.45 -8.62
C GLN A 49 4.56 20.95 -7.21
N ARG A 50 4.17 21.87 -6.30
CA ARG A 50 3.88 21.56 -4.89
C ARG A 50 2.76 20.53 -4.73
N PHE A 51 1.77 20.57 -5.62
CA PHE A 51 0.68 19.61 -5.60
C PHE A 51 1.19 18.20 -5.97
N ILE A 52 1.98 18.09 -7.04
CA ILE A 52 2.58 16.82 -7.47
C ILE A 52 3.43 16.22 -6.34
N LEU A 53 4.29 17.03 -5.70
CA LEU A 53 5.14 16.56 -4.59
C LEU A 53 4.33 16.09 -3.38
N ARG A 54 3.24 16.77 -3.04
CA ARG A 54 2.32 16.35 -1.98
C ARG A 54 1.66 15.02 -2.32
N ARG A 55 1.15 14.87 -3.55
CA ARG A 55 0.54 13.61 -4.02
C ARG A 55 1.54 12.46 -4.03
N LEU A 56 2.80 12.68 -4.44
CA LEU A 56 3.84 11.67 -4.37
C LEU A 56 4.12 11.21 -2.92
N THR A 57 4.14 12.14 -1.97
CA THR A 57 4.26 11.82 -0.54
C THR A 57 3.07 10.98 -0.06
N GLU A 58 1.84 11.34 -0.44
CA GLU A 58 0.62 10.58 -0.13
C GLU A 58 0.62 9.17 -0.75
N LEU A 59 1.25 9.02 -1.92
CA LEU A 59 1.53 7.74 -2.57
C LEU A 59 2.71 6.97 -1.95
N GLN A 60 3.27 7.49 -0.84
CA GLN A 60 4.41 6.96 -0.08
C GLN A 60 5.74 6.97 -0.83
N TYR A 61 5.88 7.78 -1.87
CA TYR A 61 7.18 7.97 -2.52
C TYR A 61 8.10 8.83 -1.66
N THR A 62 9.39 8.50 -1.67
CA THR A 62 10.40 9.19 -0.86
C THR A 62 11.20 10.16 -1.72
N ARG A 63 11.37 11.40 -1.27
CA ARG A 63 12.26 12.36 -1.94
C ARG A 63 13.72 11.96 -1.71
N ASN A 64 14.50 11.81 -2.78
CA ASN A 64 15.94 11.56 -2.71
C ASN A 64 16.65 12.28 -3.85
N GLU A 65 17.37 13.36 -3.55
CA GLU A 65 18.02 14.21 -4.55
C GLU A 65 19.26 13.59 -5.18
N THR A 66 19.92 12.68 -4.45
CA THR A 66 21.20 12.09 -4.83
C THR A 66 21.00 10.88 -5.73
N VAL A 67 20.16 9.92 -5.30
CA VAL A 67 19.99 8.63 -5.97
C VAL A 67 18.52 8.44 -6.33
N LEU A 68 18.25 8.24 -7.62
CA LEU A 68 16.92 7.92 -8.11
C LEU A 68 16.71 6.40 -8.11
N GLU A 69 16.18 5.89 -7.00
CA GLU A 69 15.79 4.49 -6.84
C GLU A 69 14.27 4.33 -6.98
N ARG A 70 13.81 3.09 -7.13
CA ARG A 70 12.38 2.77 -7.23
C ARG A 70 11.62 3.20 -6.00
N GLY A 71 10.43 3.77 -6.21
CA GLY A 71 9.61 4.31 -5.13
C GLY A 71 10.14 5.63 -4.57
N ASN A 72 11.09 6.28 -5.27
CA ASN A 72 11.61 7.59 -4.92
C ASN A 72 11.38 8.61 -6.06
N TYR A 73 11.52 9.88 -5.73
CA TYR A 73 11.53 10.98 -6.69
C TYR A 73 12.59 12.01 -6.33
N ARG A 74 12.98 12.83 -7.30
CA ARG A 74 13.87 13.99 -7.11
C ARG A 74 13.36 15.18 -7.89
N VAL A 75 13.75 16.37 -7.43
CA VAL A 75 13.35 17.64 -8.03
C VAL A 75 14.60 18.41 -8.44
N ARG A 76 14.64 18.93 -9.66
CA ARG A 76 15.73 19.75 -10.21
C ARG A 76 15.13 20.91 -10.98
N GLY A 77 14.98 22.07 -10.32
CA GLY A 77 14.25 23.19 -10.90
C GLY A 77 12.80 22.82 -11.18
N GLU A 78 12.39 22.90 -12.43
CA GLU A 78 11.04 22.57 -12.91
C GLU A 78 10.87 21.10 -13.33
N VAL A 79 11.94 20.31 -13.19
CA VAL A 79 11.95 18.89 -13.55
C VAL A 79 11.73 18.03 -12.32
N ILE A 80 10.72 17.16 -12.37
CA ILE A 80 10.47 16.11 -11.38
C ILE A 80 10.75 14.76 -12.02
N ASP A 81 11.80 14.08 -11.55
CA ASP A 81 12.11 12.70 -11.93
C ASP A 81 11.52 11.77 -10.87
N ILE A 82 10.75 10.77 -11.30
CA ILE A 82 10.02 9.83 -10.46
C ILE A 82 10.36 8.43 -10.95
N TYR A 83 10.74 7.51 -10.06
CA TYR A 83 10.91 6.11 -10.44
C TYR A 83 9.75 5.30 -9.84
N PRO A 84 8.73 4.92 -10.64
CA PRO A 84 7.54 4.23 -10.14
C PRO A 84 7.88 2.90 -9.46
N ALA A 85 7.17 2.58 -8.37
CA ALA A 85 7.39 1.37 -7.58
C ALA A 85 6.95 0.07 -8.31
N ASP A 86 6.04 0.21 -9.26
CA ASP A 86 5.52 -0.84 -10.16
C ASP A 86 6.34 -0.98 -11.45
N SER A 87 7.17 0.02 -11.80
CA SER A 87 7.94 0.01 -13.04
C SER A 87 9.14 -0.93 -12.95
N ASP A 88 9.35 -1.74 -14.00
CA ASP A 88 10.45 -2.68 -14.12
C ASP A 88 11.75 -2.04 -14.65
N ARG A 89 11.67 -0.92 -15.36
CA ARG A 89 12.82 -0.35 -16.07
C ARG A 89 12.75 1.16 -16.20
N ASP A 90 11.58 1.68 -16.54
CA ASP A 90 11.45 3.06 -17.00
C ASP A 90 11.11 3.98 -15.83
N ALA A 91 11.88 5.06 -15.67
CA ALA A 91 11.52 6.18 -14.82
C ALA A 91 10.69 7.20 -15.62
N ILE A 92 10.02 8.08 -14.89
CA ILE A 92 9.14 9.12 -15.41
C ILE A 92 9.78 10.47 -15.15
N ARG A 93 9.78 11.34 -16.15
CA ARG A 93 10.14 12.74 -16.03
C ARG A 93 8.94 13.61 -16.35
N VAL A 94 8.63 14.51 -15.41
CA VAL A 94 7.62 15.57 -15.53
C VAL A 94 8.38 16.88 -15.63
N GLU A 95 8.23 17.58 -16.75
CA GLU A 95 8.79 18.92 -16.97
C GLU A 95 7.64 19.91 -16.84
N LEU A 96 7.77 20.86 -15.93
CA LEU A 96 6.82 21.93 -15.70
C LEU A 96 7.30 23.21 -16.36
N PHE A 97 6.37 24.11 -16.68
CA PHE A 97 6.63 25.51 -16.98
C PHE A 97 5.62 26.33 -16.19
N ASP A 98 6.10 27.12 -15.23
CA ASP A 98 5.26 27.72 -14.18
C ASP A 98 4.40 26.65 -13.45
N ASP A 99 3.08 26.69 -13.63
CA ASP A 99 2.13 25.74 -13.05
C ASP A 99 1.55 24.74 -14.08
N ASP A 100 2.09 24.69 -15.30
CA ASP A 100 1.63 23.79 -16.36
C ASP A 100 2.58 22.62 -16.62
N ILE A 101 2.03 21.43 -16.91
CA ILE A 101 2.83 20.30 -17.40
C ILE A 101 3.20 20.53 -18.87
N GLU A 102 4.46 20.87 -19.12
CA GLU A 102 4.97 21.07 -20.48
C GLU A 102 5.27 19.74 -21.18
N ASN A 103 5.97 18.81 -20.52
CA ASN A 103 6.30 17.51 -21.10
C ASN A 103 6.23 16.37 -20.08
N LEU A 104 5.80 15.21 -20.57
CA LEU A 104 5.82 13.94 -19.86
C LEU A 104 6.63 12.93 -20.67
N SER A 105 7.59 12.28 -20.01
CA SER A 105 8.44 11.30 -20.70
C SER A 105 8.85 10.12 -19.83
N TYR A 106 9.07 8.99 -20.49
CA TYR A 106 9.77 7.85 -19.91
C TYR A 106 11.26 7.95 -20.25
N PHE A 107 12.12 7.67 -19.28
CA PHE A 107 13.56 7.67 -19.47
C PHE A 107 14.24 6.52 -18.72
N ASP A 108 15.44 6.16 -19.16
CA ASP A 108 16.26 5.16 -18.49
C ASP A 108 16.93 5.77 -17.24
N PRO A 109 16.64 5.30 -16.01
CA PRO A 109 17.12 5.92 -14.77
C PRO A 109 18.64 5.80 -14.58
N LEU A 110 19.31 4.88 -15.27
CA LEU A 110 20.76 4.69 -15.18
C LEU A 110 21.52 5.62 -16.11
N THR A 111 21.03 5.77 -17.35
CA THR A 111 21.71 6.55 -18.40
C THR A 111 21.16 7.96 -18.56
N GLY A 112 19.97 8.24 -18.06
CA GLY A 112 19.26 9.52 -18.25
C GLY A 112 18.66 9.71 -19.65
N LYS A 113 18.78 8.71 -20.54
CA LYS A 113 18.29 8.80 -21.92
C LYS A 113 16.76 8.77 -21.95
N ILE A 114 16.15 9.77 -22.59
CA ILE A 114 14.71 9.78 -22.87
C ILE A 114 14.39 8.63 -23.85
N LEU A 115 13.45 7.77 -23.46
CA LEU A 115 13.00 6.62 -24.24
C LEU A 115 11.82 7.00 -25.14
N ARG A 116 10.83 7.69 -24.57
CA ARG A 116 9.64 8.17 -25.29
C ARG A 116 8.95 9.30 -24.53
N ARG A 117 8.28 10.19 -25.26
CA ARG A 117 7.35 11.18 -24.72
C ARG A 117 5.92 10.67 -24.83
N VAL A 118 5.06 11.02 -23.87
CA VAL A 118 3.67 10.56 -23.82
C VAL A 118 2.75 11.73 -23.43
N PRO A 119 1.50 11.77 -23.91
CA PRO A 119 0.56 12.85 -23.57
C PRO A 119 -0.04 12.71 -22.16
N ARG A 120 0.00 11.50 -21.58
CA ARG A 120 -0.55 11.19 -20.26
C ARG A 120 0.24 10.06 -19.60
N LEU A 121 0.29 10.07 -18.29
CA LEU A 121 0.82 8.97 -17.48
C LEU A 121 0.11 8.86 -16.14
N THR A 122 0.19 7.66 -15.54
CA THR A 122 -0.41 7.37 -14.24
C THR A 122 0.67 6.82 -13.32
N ILE A 123 0.74 7.36 -12.10
CA ILE A 123 1.66 6.93 -11.05
C ILE A 123 0.84 6.22 -9.99
N TYR A 124 1.20 4.96 -9.74
CA TYR A 124 0.53 4.11 -8.76
C TYR A 124 1.19 4.22 -7.38
N PRO A 125 0.44 3.96 -6.29
CA PRO A 125 1.01 3.94 -4.94
C PRO A 125 2.17 2.97 -4.77
N LYS A 126 3.13 3.33 -3.91
CA LYS A 126 4.31 2.49 -3.59
C LYS A 126 3.97 1.22 -2.80
N SER A 127 2.79 1.18 -2.18
CA SER A 127 2.32 0.08 -1.33
C SER A 127 0.88 -0.29 -1.68
N HIS A 128 0.49 -1.54 -1.44
CA HIS A 128 -0.90 -1.95 -1.52
C HIS A 128 -1.74 -1.40 -0.38
N TYR A 129 -1.13 -1.05 0.75
CA TYR A 129 -1.82 -0.55 1.95
C TYR A 129 -1.96 0.98 1.99
N VAL A 130 -1.88 1.65 0.83
CA VAL A 130 -2.13 3.08 0.77
C VAL A 130 -3.62 3.35 0.96
N THR A 131 -3.94 4.30 1.84
CA THR A 131 -5.30 4.62 2.26
C THR A 131 -5.46 6.14 2.29
N PRO A 132 -6.59 6.71 1.84
CA PRO A 132 -6.85 8.15 1.93
C PRO A 132 -6.70 8.70 3.36
N ARG A 133 -6.22 9.95 3.49
CA ARG A 133 -5.94 10.57 4.80
C ARG A 133 -7.16 10.64 5.71
N ASN A 134 -8.34 10.93 5.17
CA ASN A 134 -9.60 10.95 5.92
C ASN A 134 -9.95 9.57 6.51
N VAL A 135 -9.72 8.50 5.76
CA VAL A 135 -9.95 7.12 6.23
C VAL A 135 -8.95 6.73 7.31
N LEU A 136 -7.66 7.09 7.13
CA LEU A 136 -6.63 6.89 8.16
C LEU A 136 -6.99 7.58 9.47
N LEU A 137 -7.41 8.85 9.42
CA LEU A 137 -7.78 9.62 10.61
C LEU A 137 -9.03 9.05 11.30
N ALA A 138 -10.03 8.61 10.53
CA ALA A 138 -11.21 7.94 11.09
C ALA A 138 -10.88 6.61 11.78
N ALA A 139 -9.89 5.87 11.26
CA ALA A 139 -9.43 4.62 11.85
C ALA A 139 -8.72 4.82 13.20
N LEU A 140 -8.05 5.96 13.43
CA LEU A 140 -7.29 6.21 14.66
C LEU A 140 -8.15 6.07 15.93
N ASP A 141 -9.35 6.64 15.92
CA ASP A 141 -10.24 6.60 17.09
C ASP A 141 -10.75 5.19 17.37
N SER A 142 -11.01 4.42 16.30
CA SER A 142 -11.44 3.02 16.40
C SER A 142 -10.32 2.12 16.96
N ILE A 143 -9.07 2.36 16.53
CA ILE A 143 -7.88 1.65 17.02
C ILE A 143 -7.61 2.01 18.49
N LYS A 144 -7.70 3.29 18.87
CA LYS A 144 -7.57 3.74 20.27
C LYS A 144 -8.60 3.10 21.17
N THR A 145 -9.85 2.95 20.70
CA THR A 145 -10.94 2.33 21.46
C THR A 145 -10.66 0.84 21.73
N GLU A 146 -10.18 0.11 20.72
CA GLU A 146 -9.79 -1.31 20.89
C GLU A 146 -8.55 -1.46 21.77
N LEU A 147 -7.57 -0.55 21.65
CA LEU A 147 -6.41 -0.52 22.54
C LEU A 147 -6.85 -0.39 24.00
N GLN A 148 -7.70 0.58 24.33
CA GLN A 148 -8.20 0.76 25.69
C GLN A 148 -8.92 -0.48 26.22
N THR A 149 -9.71 -1.13 25.38
CA THR A 149 -10.42 -2.37 25.75
C THR A 149 -9.46 -3.52 26.00
N SER A 150 -8.47 -3.67 25.12
CA SER A 150 -7.44 -4.72 25.21
C SER A 150 -6.56 -4.54 26.45
N LEU A 151 -6.16 -3.29 26.76
CA LEU A 151 -5.38 -2.98 27.95
C LEU A 151 -6.15 -3.30 29.23
N LYS A 152 -7.44 -2.94 29.31
CA LYS A 152 -8.29 -3.28 30.47
C LYS A 152 -8.31 -4.79 30.73
N GLU A 153 -8.43 -5.60 29.68
CA GLU A 153 -8.44 -7.06 29.81
C GLU A 153 -7.07 -7.61 30.22
N LEU A 154 -5.97 -7.12 29.64
CA LEU A 154 -4.61 -7.51 30.05
C LEU A 154 -4.31 -7.14 31.51
N TYR A 155 -4.72 -5.95 31.96
CA TYR A 155 -4.58 -5.53 33.36
C TYR A 155 -5.38 -6.41 34.32
N LYS A 156 -6.62 -6.77 33.94
CA LYS A 156 -7.46 -7.70 34.72
C LYS A 156 -6.83 -9.09 34.84
N GLN A 157 -6.09 -9.53 33.83
CA GLN A 157 -5.34 -10.79 33.82
C GLN A 157 -3.95 -10.70 34.48
N HIS A 158 -3.58 -9.55 35.07
CA HIS A 158 -2.25 -9.28 35.61
C HIS A 158 -1.09 -9.41 34.59
N LYS A 159 -1.38 -9.25 33.29
CA LYS A 159 -0.40 -9.28 32.20
C LYS A 159 0.21 -7.90 31.94
N LEU A 160 0.96 -7.41 32.92
CA LEU A 160 1.47 -6.02 32.92
C LEU A 160 2.50 -5.76 31.82
N VAL A 161 3.36 -6.73 31.51
CA VAL A 161 4.41 -6.59 30.49
C VAL A 161 3.80 -6.57 29.09
N GLU A 162 2.82 -7.42 28.84
CA GLU A 162 2.06 -7.46 27.59
C GLU A 162 1.27 -6.17 27.39
N ALA A 163 0.63 -5.65 28.45
CA ALA A 163 -0.10 -4.38 28.40
C ALA A 163 0.83 -3.21 28.02
N GLN A 164 1.96 -3.08 28.72
CA GLN A 164 2.96 -2.04 28.43
C GLN A 164 3.47 -2.13 27.00
N ARG A 165 3.79 -3.35 26.53
CA ARG A 165 4.26 -3.60 25.16
C ARG A 165 3.22 -3.19 24.12
N LEU A 166 1.97 -3.58 24.33
CA LEU A 166 0.87 -3.29 23.41
C LEU A 166 0.62 -1.78 23.33
N GLU A 167 0.59 -1.12 24.48
CA GLU A 167 0.39 0.33 24.58
C GLU A 167 1.50 1.10 23.85
N GLN A 168 2.77 0.85 24.19
CA GLN A 168 3.90 1.53 23.58
C GLN A 168 3.92 1.36 22.06
N ARG A 169 3.73 0.12 21.59
CA ARG A 169 3.75 -0.16 20.15
C ARG A 169 2.59 0.50 19.43
N THR A 170 1.37 0.37 19.95
CA THR A 170 0.18 0.89 19.29
C THR A 170 0.17 2.42 19.30
N MET A 171 0.56 3.06 20.40
CA MET A 171 0.65 4.52 20.47
C MET A 171 1.69 5.07 19.50
N PHE A 172 2.86 4.44 19.41
CA PHE A 172 3.86 4.81 18.40
C PHE A 172 3.33 4.65 16.97
N ASP A 173 2.69 3.52 16.67
CA ASP A 173 2.11 3.27 15.34
C ASP A 173 1.00 4.31 15.02
N LEU A 174 0.18 4.72 16.00
CA LEU A 174 -0.84 5.77 15.87
C LEU A 174 -0.24 7.16 15.62
N GLU A 175 0.82 7.54 16.33
CA GLU A 175 1.54 8.81 16.11
C GLU A 175 2.13 8.86 14.69
N MET A 176 2.75 7.75 14.26
CA MET A 176 3.30 7.62 12.91
C MET A 176 2.21 7.75 11.84
N ILE A 177 1.04 7.12 12.03
CA ILE A 177 -0.10 7.28 11.11
C ILE A 177 -0.60 8.72 11.09
N GLN A 178 -0.68 9.39 12.24
CA GLN A 178 -1.21 10.75 12.34
C GLN A 178 -0.30 11.78 11.65
N GLU A 179 1.02 11.70 11.90
CA GLU A 179 1.98 12.68 11.41
C GLU A 179 2.45 12.37 9.98
N ILE A 180 2.77 11.10 9.70
CA ILE A 180 3.40 10.69 8.43
C ILE A 180 2.37 10.06 7.48
N GLY A 181 1.22 9.59 7.96
CA GLY A 181 0.23 8.87 7.15
C GLY A 181 0.57 7.39 6.93
N TYR A 182 1.56 6.86 7.66
CA TYR A 182 2.02 5.48 7.54
C TYR A 182 2.79 5.03 8.78
N CYS A 183 2.72 3.73 9.12
CA CYS A 183 3.54 3.09 10.14
C CYS A 183 4.08 1.73 9.65
N SER A 184 5.12 1.23 10.32
CA SER A 184 5.68 -0.08 10.00
C SER A 184 4.77 -1.20 10.53
N GLY A 185 4.24 -2.00 9.60
CA GLY A 185 3.25 -3.01 9.91
C GLY A 185 1.81 -2.51 9.80
N ILE A 186 1.54 -1.51 8.95
CA ILE A 186 0.21 -0.93 8.75
C ILE A 186 -0.86 -1.98 8.38
N GLU A 187 -0.46 -3.10 7.80
CA GLU A 187 -1.35 -4.22 7.47
C GLU A 187 -2.05 -4.84 8.68
N ASN A 188 -1.47 -4.69 9.89
CA ASN A 188 -2.08 -5.14 11.14
C ASN A 188 -3.27 -4.26 11.58
N TYR A 189 -3.52 -3.15 10.86
CA TYR A 189 -4.70 -2.31 11.02
C TYR A 189 -5.66 -2.42 9.84
N SER A 190 -5.41 -3.37 8.92
CA SER A 190 -6.15 -3.51 7.65
C SER A 190 -7.66 -3.58 7.82
N ARG A 191 -8.18 -4.22 8.89
CA ARG A 191 -9.62 -4.22 9.22
C ARG A 191 -10.18 -2.81 9.27
N TYR A 192 -9.54 -1.93 10.03
CA TYR A 192 -9.98 -0.54 10.19
C TYR A 192 -9.80 0.28 8.91
N LEU A 193 -8.70 0.06 8.19
CA LEU A 193 -8.39 0.79 6.97
C LEU A 193 -9.29 0.41 5.79
N SER A 194 -9.77 -0.83 5.77
CA SER A 194 -10.77 -1.32 4.80
C SER A 194 -12.21 -1.12 5.25
N GLN A 195 -12.44 -0.54 6.44
CA GLN A 195 -13.77 -0.33 7.02
C GLN A 195 -14.61 -1.63 7.11
N ARG A 196 -13.92 -2.76 7.30
CA ARG A 196 -14.55 -4.08 7.45
C ARG A 196 -14.92 -4.36 8.90
N GLU A 197 -15.97 -5.13 9.10
CA GLU A 197 -16.46 -5.53 10.41
C GLU A 197 -15.55 -6.60 11.06
N ALA A 198 -15.69 -6.78 12.37
CA ALA A 198 -14.93 -7.79 13.10
C ALA A 198 -15.25 -9.22 12.59
N GLY A 199 -14.21 -9.94 12.17
CA GLY A 199 -14.33 -11.31 11.64
C GLY A 199 -14.48 -11.38 10.12
N GLU A 200 -14.67 -10.25 9.44
CA GLU A 200 -14.61 -10.21 7.98
C GLU A 200 -13.18 -10.44 7.47
N PRO A 201 -13.01 -11.15 6.35
CA PRO A 201 -11.68 -11.35 5.77
C PRO A 201 -11.08 -10.01 5.31
N PRO A 202 -9.75 -9.85 5.26
CA PRO A 202 -9.15 -8.70 4.60
C PRO A 202 -9.36 -8.78 3.07
N PRO A 203 -9.24 -7.67 2.33
CA PRO A 203 -9.09 -7.71 0.88
C PRO A 203 -7.88 -8.56 0.49
N THR A 204 -7.97 -9.28 -0.61
CA THR A 204 -6.95 -10.18 -1.14
C THR A 204 -6.72 -9.91 -2.62
N LEU A 205 -5.86 -10.67 -3.29
CA LEU A 205 -5.71 -10.54 -4.75
C LEU A 205 -7.03 -10.83 -5.49
N PHE A 206 -7.90 -11.66 -4.93
CA PHE A 206 -9.18 -12.02 -5.56
C PHE A 206 -10.14 -10.84 -5.63
N ASP A 207 -10.07 -9.90 -4.68
CA ASP A 207 -10.86 -8.67 -4.70
C ASP A 207 -10.41 -7.71 -5.83
N TYR A 208 -9.22 -7.90 -6.42
CA TYR A 208 -8.73 -7.15 -7.59
C TYR A 208 -9.10 -7.82 -8.93
N LEU A 209 -9.65 -9.05 -8.90
CA LEU A 209 -9.99 -9.76 -10.14
C LEU A 209 -11.32 -9.24 -10.70
N PRO A 210 -11.45 -9.12 -12.03
CA PRO A 210 -12.74 -8.84 -12.64
C PRO A 210 -13.68 -10.04 -12.43
N GLU A 211 -15.00 -9.78 -12.38
CA GLU A 211 -16.03 -10.80 -12.14
C GLU A 211 -15.96 -11.98 -13.12
N ASN A 212 -15.45 -11.76 -14.33
CA ASN A 212 -15.31 -12.77 -15.39
C ASN A 212 -13.91 -13.43 -15.45
N ALA A 213 -13.10 -13.33 -14.39
CA ALA A 213 -11.78 -13.94 -14.34
C ALA A 213 -11.84 -15.48 -14.32
N LEU A 214 -10.82 -16.12 -14.92
CA LEU A 214 -10.61 -17.57 -14.87
C LEU A 214 -9.53 -17.90 -13.83
N LEU A 215 -9.86 -18.75 -12.87
CA LEU A 215 -8.89 -19.31 -11.91
C LEU A 215 -8.46 -20.71 -12.35
N ILE A 216 -7.15 -20.89 -12.52
CA ILE A 216 -6.53 -22.20 -12.75
C ILE A 216 -5.71 -22.54 -11.50
N ILE A 217 -6.01 -23.68 -10.89
CA ILE A 217 -5.25 -24.20 -9.75
C ILE A 217 -4.38 -25.34 -10.24
N ASP A 218 -3.09 -25.04 -10.41
CA ASP A 218 -2.09 -26.05 -10.73
C ASP A 218 -1.89 -27.00 -9.54
N GLU A 219 -1.71 -28.29 -9.84
CA GLU A 219 -1.57 -29.37 -8.85
C GLU A 219 -2.59 -29.30 -7.71
N SER A 220 -3.87 -29.20 -8.05
CA SER A 220 -4.96 -28.94 -7.09
C SER A 220 -5.01 -29.92 -5.91
N HIS A 221 -4.58 -31.17 -6.12
CA HIS A 221 -4.47 -32.18 -5.08
C HIS A 221 -3.48 -31.83 -3.95
N VAL A 222 -2.50 -30.94 -4.22
CA VAL A 222 -1.58 -30.37 -3.23
C VAL A 222 -1.98 -28.94 -2.86
N THR A 223 -2.30 -28.10 -3.86
CA THR A 223 -2.54 -26.67 -3.67
C THR A 223 -3.80 -26.38 -2.85
N VAL A 224 -4.89 -27.13 -3.04
CA VAL A 224 -6.14 -26.91 -2.29
C VAL A 224 -5.97 -27.22 -0.79
N PRO A 225 -5.38 -28.36 -0.38
CA PRO A 225 -5.05 -28.59 1.03
C PRO A 225 -4.13 -27.52 1.63
N GLN A 226 -3.15 -27.04 0.85
CA GLN A 226 -2.22 -26.00 1.30
C GLN A 226 -2.96 -24.69 1.63
N ILE A 227 -3.87 -24.24 0.76
CA ILE A 227 -4.69 -23.04 0.97
C ILE A 227 -5.47 -23.14 2.29
N GLY A 228 -6.12 -24.28 2.55
CA GLY A 228 -6.87 -24.50 3.79
C GLY A 228 -6.00 -24.48 5.06
N ALA A 229 -4.73 -24.86 4.94
CA ALA A 229 -3.78 -24.82 6.06
C ALA A 229 -3.28 -23.40 6.37
N MET A 230 -3.24 -22.50 5.39
CA MET A 230 -2.68 -21.14 5.56
C MET A 230 -3.43 -20.31 6.60
N TYR A 231 -4.75 -20.35 6.60
CA TYR A 231 -5.56 -19.65 7.61
C TYR A 231 -5.21 -20.11 9.03
N LYS A 232 -5.13 -21.43 9.26
CA LYS A 232 -4.84 -21.98 10.59
C LYS A 232 -3.44 -21.61 11.07
N GLY A 233 -2.46 -21.65 10.16
CA GLY A 233 -1.08 -21.26 10.45
C GLY A 233 -0.94 -19.77 10.78
N ASP A 234 -1.53 -18.89 9.97
CA ASP A 234 -1.48 -17.45 10.22
C ASP A 234 -2.22 -17.07 11.51
N ARG A 235 -3.42 -17.65 11.73
CA ARG A 235 -4.18 -17.44 12.96
C ARG A 235 -3.40 -17.85 14.21
N SER A 236 -2.80 -19.04 14.23
CA SER A 236 -2.02 -19.50 15.40
C SER A 236 -0.85 -18.56 15.70
N ARG A 237 -0.16 -18.07 14.66
CA ARG A 237 0.94 -17.10 14.80
C ARG A 237 0.43 -15.76 15.35
N LYS A 238 -0.65 -15.22 14.78
CA LYS A 238 -1.24 -13.94 15.19
C LYS A 238 -1.83 -14.01 16.60
N GLU A 239 -2.55 -15.08 16.95
CA GLU A 239 -3.04 -15.32 18.31
C GLU A 239 -1.91 -15.28 19.33
N THR A 240 -0.74 -15.86 18.99
CA THR A 240 0.45 -15.76 19.86
C THR A 240 0.91 -14.32 20.03
N LEU A 241 1.03 -13.55 18.94
CA LEU A 241 1.41 -12.13 19.01
C LEU A 241 0.42 -11.30 19.84
N VAL A 242 -0.87 -11.55 19.70
CA VAL A 242 -1.93 -10.88 20.46
C VAL A 242 -1.86 -11.26 21.94
N ASN A 243 -1.72 -12.55 22.24
CA ASN A 243 -1.65 -13.07 23.61
C ASN A 243 -0.47 -12.49 24.41
N TYR A 244 0.64 -12.19 23.71
CA TYR A 244 1.83 -11.56 24.27
C TYR A 244 1.88 -10.04 24.03
N GLY A 245 0.77 -9.38 23.66
CA GLY A 245 0.71 -7.91 23.58
C GLY A 245 1.59 -7.28 22.50
N PHE A 246 1.96 -8.01 21.45
CA PHE A 246 2.66 -7.43 20.29
C PHE A 246 1.71 -6.77 19.29
N ARG A 247 0.45 -7.23 19.24
CA ARG A 247 -0.57 -6.77 18.29
C ARG A 247 -1.95 -6.71 18.96
N LEU A 248 -2.81 -5.86 18.43
CA LEU A 248 -4.22 -5.80 18.82
C LEU A 248 -4.96 -7.05 18.31
N PRO A 249 -6.11 -7.41 18.92
CA PRO A 249 -6.97 -8.49 18.43
C PRO A 249 -7.46 -8.33 16.99
N SER A 250 -7.43 -7.11 16.45
CA SER A 250 -7.78 -6.79 15.06
C SER A 250 -6.74 -7.16 14.00
N ALA A 251 -5.52 -7.53 14.43
CA ALA A 251 -4.39 -7.76 13.53
C ALA A 251 -4.52 -9.00 12.65
#